data_AF-A0AAD7SYE9-F1
#
_entry.id   AF-A0AAD7SYE9-F1
#
_cell.length_a   1.000
_cell.length_b   1.000
_cell.length_c   1.000
_cell.angle_alpha   90.00
_cell.angle_beta   90.00
_cell.angle_gamma   90.00
#
_symmetry.space_group_name_H-M   'P 1'
#
loop_
_entity.id
_entity.type
_entity.pdbx_description
1 polymer ?
#
loop_
_entity_poly.entity_id
_entity_poly.type
_entity_poly.pdbx_seq_one_letter_code
_entity_poly.pdbx_strand_id
1 'polypeptide(L)'
;MEFPKGQLETFRLLTNKSTRHLPSPNTNSVDEAYQDFCSVLVKAAKKSIPRGRRNSYKPCWDAECENLYCAFLRAPAGTESSRAATALLSRLGRRRQERWEEAVNTIDFSHSSRKAWSILNNLTGRSRHSLVTAPFLQIKSHLNL
;
A
#
# COMPACT_ATOMS: atom_id res chain seq x y z
N MET A 1 -5.83 -16.12 1.24
CA MET A 1 -5.82 -14.92 2.12
C MET A 1 -5.20 -15.38 3.43
N GLU A 2 -3.91 -15.12 3.67
CA GLU A 2 -3.25 -15.58 4.91
C GLU A 2 -3.02 -14.39 5.83
N PHE A 3 -3.65 -14.44 7.01
CA PHE A 3 -3.44 -13.46 8.06
C PHE A 3 -2.08 -13.73 8.73
N PRO A 4 -1.23 -12.72 8.96
CA PRO A 4 0.00 -12.90 9.71
C PRO A 4 -0.31 -13.46 11.12
N LYS A 5 0.26 -14.62 11.46
CA LYS A 5 -0.06 -15.38 12.69
C LYS A 5 -0.05 -14.53 13.98
N GLY A 6 0.84 -13.53 14.08
CA GLY A 6 0.92 -12.65 15.25
C GLY A 6 -0.30 -11.73 15.48
N GLN A 7 -1.09 -11.45 14.45
CA GLN A 7 -2.28 -10.59 14.56
C GLN A 7 -3.46 -11.37 15.16
N LEU A 8 -3.57 -12.66 14.83
CA LEU A 8 -4.59 -13.54 15.39
C LEU A 8 -4.39 -13.77 16.89
N GLU A 9 -3.14 -13.96 17.33
CA GLU A 9 -2.84 -14.11 18.76
C GLU A 9 -3.14 -12.83 19.55
N THR A 10 -2.85 -11.66 18.97
CA THR A 10 -3.25 -10.38 19.56
C THR A 10 -4.78 -10.25 19.67
N PHE A 11 -5.52 -10.67 18.64
CA PHE A 11 -6.98 -10.70 18.67
C PHE A 11 -7.52 -11.61 19.78
N ARG A 12 -6.97 -12.81 19.91
CA ARG A 12 -7.33 -13.80 20.93
C ARG A 12 -7.11 -13.25 22.34
N LEU A 13 -5.92 -12.68 22.60
CA LEU A 13 -5.60 -12.07 23.89
C LEU A 13 -6.54 -10.93 24.25
N LEU A 14 -6.85 -10.04 23.29
CA LEU A 14 -7.75 -8.91 23.52
C LEU A 14 -9.18 -9.36 23.78
N THR A 15 -9.66 -10.36 23.04
CA THR A 15 -11.00 -10.93 23.23
C THR A 15 -11.11 -11.59 24.60
N ASN A 16 -10.15 -12.45 24.97
CA ASN A 16 -10.10 -13.13 26.26
C ASN A 16 -9.91 -12.18 27.45
N LYS A 17 -9.27 -11.02 27.25
CA LYS A 17 -9.19 -9.99 28.28
C LYS A 17 -10.55 -9.32 28.51
N SER A 18 -11.30 -9.09 27.45
CA SER A 18 -12.60 -8.41 27.49
C SER A 18 -13.76 -9.30 27.93
N THR A 19 -13.64 -10.63 27.87
CA THR A 19 -14.66 -11.56 28.39
C THR A 19 -14.94 -11.38 29.88
N ARG A 20 -13.98 -10.85 30.65
CA ARG A 20 -14.15 -10.54 32.08
C ARG A 20 -15.20 -9.45 32.37
N HIS A 21 -15.56 -8.67 31.35
CA HIS A 21 -16.50 -7.55 31.46
C HIS A 21 -17.81 -7.80 30.71
N LEU A 22 -18.08 -9.04 30.29
CA LEU A 22 -19.34 -9.37 29.64
C LEU A 22 -20.48 -9.42 30.68
N PRO A 23 -21.70 -9.00 30.29
CA PRO A 23 -22.87 -9.15 31.15
C PRO A 23 -23.10 -10.61 31.50
N SER A 24 -23.54 -10.85 32.74
CA SER A 24 -23.88 -12.19 33.21
C SER A 24 -24.95 -12.82 32.31
N PRO A 25 -24.88 -14.13 32.01
CA PRO A 25 -25.90 -14.83 31.21
C PRO A 25 -27.32 -14.72 31.76
N ASN A 26 -27.48 -14.28 33.01
CA ASN A 26 -28.77 -14.10 33.69
C ASN A 26 -29.28 -12.65 33.65
N THR A 27 -28.99 -11.92 32.57
CA THR A 27 -29.49 -10.55 32.38
C THR A 27 -30.90 -10.57 31.79
N ASN A 28 -31.75 -9.64 32.21
CA ASN A 28 -33.17 -9.59 31.83
C ASN A 28 -33.40 -9.30 30.33
N SER A 29 -32.37 -8.86 29.60
CA SER A 29 -32.40 -8.53 28.18
C SER A 29 -31.26 -9.24 27.43
N VAL A 30 -31.60 -10.37 26.81
CA VAL A 30 -30.66 -11.20 26.03
C VAL A 30 -30.09 -10.43 24.84
N ASP A 31 -30.88 -9.53 24.24
CA ASP A 31 -30.47 -8.71 23.10
C ASP A 31 -29.38 -7.71 23.47
N GLU A 32 -29.46 -7.09 24.65
CA GLU A 32 -28.41 -6.19 25.15
C GLU A 32 -27.11 -6.95 25.40
N ALA A 33 -27.19 -8.13 26.02
CA ALA A 33 -26.02 -8.98 26.25
C ALA A 33 -25.34 -9.41 24.94
N TYR A 34 -26.13 -9.70 23.91
CA TYR A 34 -25.63 -10.01 22.57
C TYR A 34 -24.93 -8.82 21.92
N GLN A 35 -25.54 -7.62 21.99
CA GLN A 35 -24.93 -6.41 21.44
C GLN A 35 -23.61 -6.06 22.13
N ASP A 36 -23.55 -6.20 23.46
CA ASP A 36 -22.33 -5.98 24.23
C ASP A 36 -21.21 -6.94 23.82
N PHE A 37 -21.55 -8.22 23.64
CA PHE A 37 -20.62 -9.24 23.15
C PHE A 37 -20.10 -8.91 21.74
N CYS A 38 -20.98 -8.56 20.81
CA CYS A 38 -20.60 -8.12 19.47
C CYS A 38 -19.70 -6.88 19.51
N SER A 39 -20.00 -5.92 20.39
CA SER A 39 -19.19 -4.71 20.55
C SER A 39 -17.76 -5.03 20.99
N VAL A 40 -17.59 -6.00 21.90
CA VAL A 40 -16.29 -6.46 22.40
C VAL A 40 -15.50 -7.10 21.26
N LEU A 41 -16.12 -8.00 20.49
CA LEU A 41 -15.49 -8.64 19.34
C LEU A 41 -15.04 -7.62 18.29
N VAL A 42 -15.91 -6.68 17.94
CA VAL A 42 -15.59 -5.63 16.96
C VAL A 42 -14.47 -4.72 17.46
N LYS A 43 -14.44 -4.35 18.74
CA LYS A 43 -13.36 -3.56 19.34
C LYS A 43 -12.02 -4.30 19.32
N ALA A 44 -12.01 -5.60 19.67
CA ALA A 44 -10.82 -6.44 19.61
C ALA A 44 -10.32 -6.59 18.17
N ALA A 45 -11.22 -6.83 17.22
CA ALA A 45 -10.91 -6.96 15.80
C ALA A 45 -10.30 -5.66 15.24
N LYS A 46 -10.91 -4.50 15.52
CA LYS A 46 -10.39 -3.19 15.07
C LYS A 46 -8.97 -2.88 15.58
N LYS A 47 -8.59 -3.41 16.75
CA LYS A 47 -7.26 -3.18 17.35
C LYS A 47 -6.20 -4.15 16.85
N SER A 48 -6.59 -5.38 16.53
CA SER A 48 -5.66 -6.46 16.20
C SER A 48 -5.54 -6.71 14.69
N ILE A 49 -6.61 -6.45 13.94
CA ILE A 49 -6.64 -6.60 12.49
C ILE A 49 -6.34 -5.23 11.87
N PRO A 50 -5.18 -5.05 11.21
CA PRO A 50 -4.88 -3.81 10.53
C PRO A 50 -5.95 -3.54 9.46
N ARG A 51 -6.36 -2.26 9.35
CA ARG A 51 -7.44 -1.82 8.46
C ARG A 51 -7.10 -2.08 6.99
N GLY A 52 -7.45 -3.27 6.50
CA GLY A 52 -7.29 -3.69 5.11
C GLY A 52 -5.83 -3.75 4.65
N ARG A 53 -5.59 -4.50 3.57
CA ARG A 53 -4.35 -4.37 2.83
C ARG A 53 -4.44 -3.08 2.02
N ARG A 54 -3.79 -2.00 2.47
CA ARG A 54 -3.52 -0.88 1.56
C ARG A 54 -2.63 -1.41 0.46
N ASN A 55 -3.08 -1.32 -0.78
CA ASN A 55 -2.20 -1.56 -1.92
C ASN A 55 -1.01 -0.61 -1.77
N SER A 56 0.19 -1.16 -1.78
CA SER A 56 1.39 -0.33 -1.75
C SER A 56 1.34 0.56 -2.97
N TYR A 57 1.24 1.88 -2.75
CA TYR A 57 1.26 2.82 -3.84
C TYR A 57 2.60 2.71 -4.55
N LYS A 58 2.56 2.30 -5.83
CA LYS A 58 3.73 2.25 -6.70
C LYS A 58 3.65 3.46 -7.63
N PRO A 59 4.57 4.44 -7.51
CA PRO A 59 4.57 5.61 -8.37
C PRO A 59 4.62 5.23 -9.85
N CYS A 60 3.81 5.90 -10.67
CA CYS A 60 3.73 5.69 -12.12
C CYS A 60 3.31 4.27 -12.56
N TRP A 61 2.78 3.46 -11.64
CA TRP A 61 2.26 2.13 -11.94
C TRP A 61 0.81 2.22 -12.40
N ASP A 62 0.54 1.72 -13.61
CA ASP A 62 -0.80 1.67 -14.20
C ASP A 62 -1.23 0.21 -14.48
N ALA A 63 -2.42 0.04 -15.06
CA ALA A 63 -2.95 -1.29 -15.38
C ALA A 63 -2.09 -2.04 -16.40
N GLU A 64 -1.42 -1.33 -17.32
CA GLU A 64 -0.53 -1.93 -18.31
C GLU A 64 0.75 -2.47 -17.64
N CYS A 65 1.31 -1.73 -16.69
CA CYS A 65 2.41 -2.21 -15.85
C CYS A 65 2.01 -3.48 -15.08
N GLU A 66 0.80 -3.54 -14.53
CA GLU A 66 0.31 -4.73 -13.83
C GLU A 66 0.19 -5.94 -14.77
N ASN A 67 -0.32 -5.72 -15.99
CA ASN A 67 -0.44 -6.78 -17.00
C ASN A 67 0.93 -7.31 -17.45
N LEU A 68 1.88 -6.41 -17.71
CA LEU A 68 3.25 -6.78 -18.11
C LEU A 68 3.99 -7.49 -16.98
N TYR A 69 3.80 -7.04 -15.74
CA TYR A 69 4.35 -7.73 -14.56
C TYR A 69 3.75 -9.12 -14.39
N CYS A 70 2.43 -9.27 -14.54
CA CYS A 70 1.78 -10.58 -14.52
C CYS A 70 2.28 -11.49 -15.66
N ALA A 71 2.51 -10.94 -16.87
CA ALA A 71 3.06 -11.68 -17.99
C ALA A 71 4.49 -12.15 -17.71
N PHE A 72 5.33 -11.29 -17.14
CA PHE A 72 6.69 -11.63 -16.71
C PHE A 72 6.70 -12.78 -15.69
N LEU A 73 5.81 -12.75 -14.69
CA LEU A 73 5.71 -13.80 -13.67
C LEU A 73 5.22 -15.15 -14.21
N ARG A 74 4.39 -15.13 -15.26
CA ARG A 74 3.82 -16.35 -15.88
C ARG A 74 4.70 -16.92 -16.99
N ALA A 75 5.58 -16.11 -17.58
CA ALA A 75 6.44 -16.55 -18.66
C ALA A 75 7.50 -17.54 -18.15
N PRO A 76 7.80 -18.61 -18.91
CA PRO A 76 8.94 -19.46 -18.61
C PRO A 76 10.24 -18.65 -18.68
N ALA A 77 11.24 -19.06 -17.89
CA ALA A 77 12.55 -18.42 -17.89
C ALA A 77 13.16 -18.46 -19.31
N GLY A 78 13.52 -17.29 -19.84
CA GLY A 78 14.03 -17.16 -21.19
C GLY A 78 13.67 -15.84 -21.85
N THR A 79 13.63 -15.85 -23.18
CA THR A 79 13.41 -14.67 -24.04
C THR A 79 12.08 -13.98 -23.78
N GLU A 80 11.01 -14.74 -23.55
CA GLU A 80 9.66 -14.22 -23.31
C GLU A 80 9.56 -13.44 -21.98
N SER A 81 10.17 -13.97 -20.91
CA SER A 81 10.26 -13.29 -19.62
C SER A 81 11.10 -12.01 -19.74
N SER A 82 12.26 -12.07 -20.43
CA SER A 82 13.09 -10.89 -20.67
C SER A 82 12.35 -9.81 -21.47
N ARG A 83 11.60 -10.19 -22.50
CA ARG A 83 10.79 -9.25 -23.30
C ARG A 83 9.71 -8.56 -22.47
N ALA A 84 8.99 -9.31 -21.63
CA ALA A 84 7.99 -8.75 -20.73
C ALA A 84 8.62 -7.79 -19.70
N ALA A 85 9.78 -8.12 -19.15
CA ALA A 85 10.52 -7.25 -18.23
C ALA A 85 10.98 -5.96 -18.90
N THR A 86 11.57 -6.04 -20.10
CA THR A 86 11.98 -4.87 -20.87
C THR A 86 10.79 -3.97 -21.20
N ALA A 87 9.67 -4.55 -21.66
CA ALA A 87 8.45 -3.80 -21.94
C ALA A 87 7.93 -3.08 -20.68
N LEU A 88 7.96 -3.74 -19.52
CA LEU A 88 7.56 -3.13 -18.24
C LEU A 88 8.46 -1.93 -17.89
N LEU A 89 9.78 -2.07 -18.02
CA LEU A 89 10.72 -0.97 -17.76
C LEU A 89 10.51 0.20 -18.71
N SER A 90 10.31 -0.07 -20.01
CA SER A 90 10.01 0.97 -21.00
C SER A 90 8.69 1.68 -20.68
N ARG A 91 7.65 0.96 -20.26
CA ARG A 91 6.37 1.56 -19.86
C ARG A 91 6.54 2.45 -18.64
N LEU A 92 7.25 2.00 -17.61
CA LEU A 92 7.54 2.81 -16.41
C LEU A 92 8.35 4.07 -16.75
N GLY A 93 9.33 3.95 -17.65
CA GLY A 93 10.10 5.09 -18.15
C GLY A 93 9.20 6.13 -18.82
N ARG A 94 8.35 5.69 -19.75
CA ARG A 94 7.37 6.54 -20.45
C ARG A 94 6.41 7.22 -19.47
N ARG A 95 5.81 6.47 -18.53
CA ARG A 95 4.89 7.05 -17.52
C ARG A 95 5.57 8.09 -16.64
N ARG A 96 6.85 7.90 -16.31
CA ARG A 96 7.63 8.89 -15.56
C ARG A 96 7.86 10.16 -16.38
N GLN A 97 8.18 10.01 -17.67
CA GLN A 97 8.33 11.15 -18.58
C GLN A 97 7.01 11.92 -18.71
N GLU A 98 5.89 11.26 -18.97
CA GLU A 98 4.57 11.90 -19.05
C GLU A 98 4.23 12.68 -17.77
N ARG A 99 4.47 12.08 -16.60
CA ARG A 99 4.28 12.76 -15.31
C ARG A 99 5.20 13.97 -15.14
N TRP A 100 6.41 13.90 -15.67
CA TRP A 100 7.34 15.03 -15.65
C TRP A 100 6.84 16.16 -16.56
N GLU A 101 6.42 15.85 -17.78
CA GLU A 101 5.87 16.82 -18.73
C GLU A 101 4.61 17.49 -18.17
N GLU A 102 3.68 16.72 -17.60
CA GLU A 102 2.50 17.23 -16.92
C GLU A 102 2.87 18.16 -15.76
N ALA A 103 3.84 17.76 -14.93
CA ALA A 103 4.27 18.56 -13.79
C ALA A 103 4.88 19.90 -14.23
N VAL A 104 5.69 19.92 -15.29
CA VAL A 104 6.31 21.13 -15.84
C VAL A 104 5.27 22.03 -16.52
N ASN A 105 4.35 21.47 -17.30
CA ASN A 105 3.29 22.23 -17.98
C ASN A 105 2.28 22.86 -17.01
N THR A 106 2.13 22.30 -15.81
CA THR A 106 1.18 22.80 -14.79
C THR A 106 1.81 23.89 -13.89
N ILE A 107 3.07 24.28 -14.13
CA ILE A 107 3.73 25.31 -13.32
C ILE A 107 3.18 26.69 -13.67
N ASP A 108 2.46 27.31 -12.73
CA ASP A 108 2.00 28.69 -12.82
C ASP A 108 2.58 29.53 -11.67
N PHE A 109 3.47 30.46 -12.01
CA PHE A 109 4.08 31.39 -11.05
C PHE A 109 3.20 32.60 -10.71
N SER A 110 2.20 32.91 -11.54
CA SER A 110 1.32 34.06 -11.36
C SER A 110 0.29 33.80 -10.27
N HIS A 111 -0.42 32.66 -10.34
CA HIS A 111 -1.48 32.35 -9.38
C HIS A 111 -1.06 31.33 -8.33
N SER A 112 0.01 30.55 -8.56
CA SER A 112 0.43 29.45 -7.69
C SER A 112 1.93 29.40 -7.43
N SER A 113 2.55 30.56 -7.19
CA SER A 113 3.99 30.71 -6.96
C SER A 113 4.56 29.71 -5.93
N ARG A 114 3.87 29.45 -4.82
CA ARG A 114 4.29 28.45 -3.81
C ARG A 114 4.36 27.02 -4.37
N LYS A 115 3.36 26.62 -5.16
CA LYS A 115 3.30 25.30 -5.79
C LYS A 115 4.37 25.19 -6.88
N ALA A 116 4.55 26.24 -7.68
CA ALA A 116 5.59 26.35 -8.69
C ALA A 116 7.01 26.19 -8.08
N TRP A 117 7.31 26.92 -7.00
CA TRP A 117 8.57 26.77 -6.26
C TRP A 117 8.76 25.39 -5.65
N SER A 118 7.69 24.75 -5.14
CA SER A 118 7.76 23.38 -4.64
C SER A 118 8.12 22.39 -5.75
N ILE A 119 7.47 22.48 -6.91
CA ILE A 119 7.78 21.64 -8.08
C ILE A 119 9.23 21.88 -8.51
N LEU A 120 9.66 23.13 -8.64
CA LEU A 120 11.05 23.47 -9.02
C LEU A 120 12.08 22.91 -8.03
N ASN A 121 11.80 22.99 -6.73
CA ASN A 121 12.69 22.43 -5.70
C ASN A 121 12.74 20.90 -5.73
N ASN A 122 11.63 20.23 -6.03
CA ASN A 122 11.60 18.78 -6.22
C ASN A 122 12.36 18.36 -7.48
N LEU A 123 12.26 19.13 -8.58
CA LEU A 123 12.98 18.87 -9.84
C LEU A 123 14.49 19.10 -9.73
N THR A 124 14.89 20.14 -9.01
CA THR A 124 16.32 20.51 -8.85
C THR A 124 17.01 19.75 -7.71
N GLY A 125 16.30 18.84 -7.02
CA GLY A 125 16.84 18.10 -5.88
C GLY A 125 17.13 18.97 -4.64
N ARG A 126 16.71 20.24 -4.63
CA ARG A 126 16.80 21.12 -3.45
C ARG A 126 15.85 20.70 -2.34
N SER A 127 14.75 20.06 -2.71
CA SER A 127 13.78 19.50 -1.78
C SER A 127 14.34 18.23 -1.12
N ARG A 128 14.74 18.36 0.15
CA ARG A 128 15.09 17.23 1.01
C ARG A 128 13.83 16.59 1.60
N HIS A 129 12.88 16.17 0.78
CA HIS A 129 11.96 15.15 1.29
C HIS A 129 12.79 13.88 1.47
N SER A 130 12.92 13.46 2.73
CA SER A 130 13.64 12.25 3.13
C SER A 130 13.37 11.15 2.11
N LEU A 131 14.45 10.58 1.57
CA LEU A 131 14.43 9.31 0.88
C LEU A 131 13.88 8.26 1.84
N VAL A 132 12.56 8.23 2.05
CA VAL A 132 11.85 7.06 2.58
C VAL A 132 11.99 6.04 1.48
N THR A 133 13.08 5.28 1.61
CA THR A 133 13.36 4.00 0.98
C THR A 133 12.92 3.96 -0.48
N ALA A 134 13.80 4.39 -1.38
CA ALA A 134 13.70 4.00 -2.77
C ALA A 134 13.58 2.46 -2.83
N PRO A 135 12.45 1.87 -3.25
CA PRO A 135 12.35 0.42 -3.44
C PRO A 135 13.17 -0.04 -4.66
N PHE A 136 13.87 0.90 -5.32
CA PHE A 136 14.68 0.67 -6.50
C PHE A 136 15.88 -0.28 -6.26
N LEU A 137 16.28 -0.50 -5.00
CA LEU A 137 17.35 -1.44 -4.67
C LEU A 137 16.87 -2.88 -4.42
N GLN A 138 15.56 -3.14 -4.31
CA GLN A 138 15.05 -4.52 -4.13
C GLN A 138 14.77 -5.26 -5.44
N ILE A 139 14.69 -4.57 -6.58
CA ILE A 139 14.46 -5.24 -7.86
C ILE A 139 15.77 -5.82 -8.43
N LYS A 140 16.91 -5.18 -8.13
CA LYS A 140 18.23 -5.69 -8.56
C LYS A 140 18.68 -6.95 -7.81
N SER A 141 18.20 -7.20 -6.59
CA SER A 141 18.57 -8.42 -5.84
C SER A 141 17.79 -9.67 -6.28
N HIS A 142 16.74 -9.53 -7.09
CA HIS A 142 15.95 -10.66 -7.63
C HIS A 142 16.21 -10.94 -9.11
N LEU A 143 17.09 -10.17 -9.75
CA LEU A 143 17.54 -10.37 -11.12
C LEU A 143 19.06 -10.47 -11.08
N ASN A 144 19.58 -11.67 -10.83
CA ASN A 144 21.01 -11.97 -11.03
C ASN A 144 21.31 -11.80 -12.54
N LEU A 145 21.78 -10.60 -12.89
CA LEU A 145 22.71 -10.34 -13.98
C LEU A 145 24.02 -9.89 -13.34
#